data_AF-A0A952TSZ4-F1
#
_entry.id   AF-A0A952TSZ4-F1
#
_cell.length_a   1.000
_cell.length_b   1.000
_cell.length_c   1.000
_cell.angle_alpha   90.00
_cell.angle_beta   90.00
_cell.angle_gamma   90.00
#
_symmetry.space_group_name_H-M   'P 1'
#
loop_
_entity.id
_entity.type
_entity.pdbx_description
1 polymer ?
#
loop_
_entity_poly.entity_id
_entity_poly.type
_entity_poly.pdbx_seq_one_letter_code
_entity_poly.pdbx_strand_id
1 'polypeptide(L)'
;MVQRTLFLMMTFLFSVTAWSQGQVSGFIHRFGGEVLMTLDSNTGAYYRLASSRSETLTTLNKLNTGDFVMATAVVNSAQNSVQIETIDFVGLRQIIGYWGTPHRGRVMNFRSYSDLSIYDLIIQSEGDDIRSSRKQMKYTVVPGSGNDWVMFLSDDRETQMGYLSLTNSAATLRLVHSRTGETTNILQLEKLQE
;
A
#
# COMPACT_ATOMS: atom_id res chain seq x y z
N MET A 1 -49.49 44.07 34.82
CA MET A 1 -49.71 43.82 33.38
C MET A 1 -48.37 44.04 32.68
N VAL A 2 -47.47 43.04 32.62
CA VAL A 2 -47.49 41.85 31.75
C VAL A 2 -47.57 42.21 30.26
N GLN A 3 -46.42 42.36 29.62
CA GLN A 3 -46.19 41.73 28.32
C GLN A 3 -44.69 41.46 28.13
N ARG A 4 -44.24 40.36 28.74
CA ARG A 4 -43.06 39.61 28.32
C ARG A 4 -43.43 38.91 27.02
N THR A 5 -42.93 39.36 25.89
CA THR A 5 -43.02 38.59 24.64
C THR A 5 -41.61 38.15 24.25
N LEU A 6 -41.30 36.98 24.81
CA LEU A 6 -40.33 35.99 24.38
C LEU A 6 -40.07 36.06 22.86
N PHE A 7 -38.94 36.64 22.43
CA PHE A 7 -38.46 36.44 21.06
C PHE A 7 -37.69 35.11 21.06
N LEU A 8 -38.42 34.07 20.69
CA LEU A 8 -37.99 32.69 20.65
C LEU A 8 -36.80 32.54 19.70
N MET A 9 -35.71 32.00 20.22
CA MET A 9 -34.56 31.48 19.46
C MET A 9 -35.04 30.64 18.27
N MET A 10 -34.77 31.13 17.06
CA MET A 10 -34.78 30.31 15.86
C MET A 10 -33.34 30.19 15.36
N THR A 11 -32.47 29.65 16.22
CA THR A 11 -31.17 29.10 15.80
C THR A 11 -31.47 27.87 14.97
N PHE A 12 -31.48 28.06 13.64
CA PHE A 12 -31.36 26.98 12.68
C PHE A 12 -30.14 26.13 13.09
N LEU A 13 -30.42 24.90 13.52
CA LEU A 13 -29.43 23.84 13.62
C LEU A 13 -28.97 23.53 12.20
N PHE A 14 -28.00 24.29 11.70
CA PHE A 14 -27.16 23.81 10.61
C PHE A 14 -26.33 22.68 11.21
N SER A 15 -26.81 21.46 11.06
CA SER A 15 -26.00 20.26 11.19
C SER A 15 -24.94 20.33 10.10
N VAL A 16 -23.84 21.02 10.39
CA VAL A 16 -22.67 21.05 9.52
C VAL A 16 -22.22 19.60 9.40
N THR A 17 -22.47 18.98 8.25
CA THR A 17 -21.78 17.73 7.94
C THR A 17 -20.30 18.08 7.91
N ALA A 18 -19.54 17.51 8.84
CA ALA A 18 -18.11 17.77 8.94
C ALA A 18 -17.42 16.99 7.83
N TRP A 19 -17.22 17.63 6.68
CA TRP A 19 -16.39 17.11 5.61
C TRP A 19 -14.97 17.50 5.97
N SER A 20 -14.16 16.54 6.41
CA SER A 20 -12.72 16.75 6.52
C SER A 20 -12.06 16.23 5.25
N GLN A 21 -11.38 17.13 4.55
CA GLN A 21 -10.38 16.72 3.56
C GLN A 21 -9.06 16.52 4.29
N GLY A 22 -8.39 15.41 4.02
CA GLY A 22 -7.11 15.14 4.64
C GLY A 22 -6.52 13.81 4.24
N GLN A 23 -5.37 13.52 4.83
CA GLN A 23 -4.73 12.24 4.69
C GLN A 23 -5.45 11.21 5.56
N VAL A 24 -5.83 10.09 4.96
CA VAL A 24 -6.45 8.95 5.62
C VAL A 24 -5.56 7.73 5.42
N SER A 25 -5.55 6.84 6.42
CA SER A 25 -4.82 5.59 6.35
C SER A 25 -5.55 4.45 7.04
N GLY A 26 -5.36 3.22 6.56
CA GLY A 26 -6.17 2.11 7.01
C GLY A 26 -6.02 0.86 6.17
N PHE A 27 -6.75 -0.19 6.56
CA PHE A 27 -6.73 -1.49 5.90
C PHE A 27 -7.96 -1.70 5.03
N ILE A 28 -7.75 -2.37 3.90
CA ILE A 28 -8.80 -2.71 2.93
C ILE A 28 -9.53 -3.96 3.39
N HIS A 29 -10.85 -3.95 3.21
CA HIS A 29 -11.72 -5.09 3.43
C HIS A 29 -12.68 -5.25 2.27
N ARG A 30 -12.81 -6.45 1.73
CA ARG A 30 -13.77 -6.77 0.67
C ARG A 30 -14.90 -7.64 1.21
N PHE A 31 -16.14 -7.18 1.03
CA PHE A 31 -17.34 -7.93 1.39
C PHE A 31 -18.40 -7.74 0.29
N GLY A 32 -18.89 -8.84 -0.29
CA GLY A 32 -19.99 -8.79 -1.25
C GLY A 32 -19.75 -7.91 -2.49
N GLY A 33 -18.49 -7.72 -2.90
CA GLY A 33 -18.11 -6.84 -4.00
C GLY A 33 -17.87 -5.38 -3.62
N GLU A 34 -18.18 -4.97 -2.38
CA GLU A 34 -17.85 -3.63 -1.88
C GLU A 34 -16.40 -3.56 -1.38
N VAL A 35 -15.78 -2.40 -1.56
CA VAL A 35 -14.46 -2.07 -0.99
C VAL A 35 -14.67 -1.18 0.21
N LEU A 36 -14.30 -1.68 1.38
CA LEU A 36 -14.40 -0.98 2.65
C LEU A 36 -13.00 -0.72 3.20
N MET A 37 -12.89 0.26 4.10
CA MET A 37 -11.66 0.62 4.79
C MET A 37 -11.94 0.87 6.27
N THR A 38 -11.05 0.38 7.12
CA THR A 38 -11.02 0.78 8.54
C THR A 38 -10.14 2.02 8.68
N LEU A 39 -10.73 3.15 9.09
CA LEU A 39 -9.99 4.38 9.36
C LEU A 39 -9.47 4.34 10.78
N ASP A 40 -8.15 4.36 10.94
CA ASP A 40 -7.44 4.23 12.21
C ASP A 40 -7.79 2.92 12.97
N SER A 41 -6.76 2.17 13.34
CA SER A 41 -6.86 0.79 13.89
C SER A 41 -7.79 0.63 15.12
N ASN A 42 -8.18 1.72 15.77
CA ASN A 42 -8.90 1.71 17.04
C ASN A 42 -10.42 1.93 16.94
N THR A 43 -10.97 2.35 15.80
CA THR A 43 -12.41 2.65 15.71
C THR A 43 -13.28 1.43 15.40
N GLY A 44 -12.71 0.40 14.74
CA GLY A 44 -13.42 -0.79 14.29
C GLY A 44 -14.52 -0.52 13.25
N ALA A 45 -14.70 0.74 12.84
CA ALA A 45 -15.73 1.17 11.90
C ALA A 45 -15.28 0.94 10.45
N TYR A 46 -16.21 0.47 9.63
CA TYR A 46 -15.98 0.27 8.20
C TYR A 46 -16.55 1.44 7.42
N TYR A 47 -15.71 2.01 6.55
CA TYR A 47 -16.09 3.08 5.64
C TYR A 47 -16.10 2.55 4.21
N ARG A 48 -17.18 2.82 3.48
CA ARG A 48 -17.26 2.49 2.05
C ARG A 48 -16.34 3.43 1.26
N LEU A 49 -15.45 2.84 0.47
CA LEU A 49 -14.56 3.60 -0.40
C LEU A 49 -15.23 3.89 -1.75
N ALA A 50 -15.13 5.14 -2.18
CA ALA A 50 -15.52 5.57 -3.51
C ALA A 50 -14.45 6.51 -4.08
N SER A 51 -14.38 6.62 -5.40
CA SER A 51 -13.58 7.65 -6.07
C SER A 51 -14.25 8.04 -7.37
N SER A 52 -14.09 9.30 -7.76
CA SER A 52 -14.55 9.82 -9.05
C SER A 52 -13.46 9.68 -10.13
N ARG A 53 -12.24 9.29 -9.76
CA ARG A 53 -11.11 9.13 -10.67
C ARG A 53 -10.97 7.67 -11.07
N SER A 54 -10.95 7.41 -12.38
CA SER A 54 -10.86 6.05 -12.94
C SER A 54 -9.59 5.32 -12.49
N GLU A 55 -8.45 5.99 -12.47
CA GLU A 55 -7.16 5.41 -12.06
C GLU A 55 -7.16 4.97 -10.59
N THR A 56 -7.76 5.79 -9.72
CA THR A 56 -7.94 5.49 -8.29
C THR A 56 -8.89 4.31 -8.12
N LEU A 57 -10.01 4.26 -8.85
CA LEU A 57 -10.91 3.11 -8.84
C LEU A 57 -10.21 1.83 -9.31
N THR A 58 -9.45 1.88 -10.39
CA THR A 58 -8.65 0.74 -10.87
C THR A 58 -7.68 0.27 -9.79
N THR A 59 -7.00 1.19 -9.12
CA THR A 59 -6.10 0.86 -8.01
C THR A 59 -6.83 0.23 -6.84
N LEU A 60 -7.95 0.82 -6.40
CA LEU A 60 -8.79 0.26 -5.33
C LEU A 60 -9.28 -1.14 -5.68
N ASN A 61 -9.56 -1.42 -6.96
CA ASN A 61 -9.98 -2.74 -7.44
C ASN A 61 -8.85 -3.78 -7.45
N LYS A 62 -7.58 -3.36 -7.52
CA LYS A 62 -6.40 -4.24 -7.44
C LYS A 62 -6.08 -4.68 -6.01
N LEU A 63 -6.47 -3.90 -5.00
CA LEU A 63 -6.14 -4.15 -3.60
C LEU A 63 -6.96 -5.31 -3.03
N ASN A 64 -6.35 -6.08 -2.15
CA ASN A 64 -6.97 -7.23 -1.47
C ASN A 64 -7.28 -6.93 -0.01
N THR A 65 -8.12 -7.77 0.60
CA THR A 65 -8.40 -7.69 2.04
C THR A 65 -7.10 -7.81 2.85
N GLY A 66 -6.86 -6.84 3.73
CA GLY A 66 -5.68 -6.74 4.56
C GLY A 66 -4.54 -5.90 3.96
N ASP A 67 -4.65 -5.45 2.71
CA ASP A 67 -3.74 -4.45 2.17
C ASP A 67 -3.93 -3.12 2.92
N PHE A 68 -2.84 -2.40 3.15
CA PHE A 68 -2.84 -1.08 3.75
C PHE A 68 -2.85 0.01 2.67
N VAL A 69 -3.54 1.11 2.93
CA VAL A 69 -3.59 2.28 2.03
C VAL A 69 -3.37 3.53 2.84
N MET A 70 -2.61 4.46 2.27
CA MET A 70 -2.56 5.85 2.67
C MET A 70 -2.94 6.73 1.47
N ALA A 71 -3.87 7.64 1.68
CA ALA A 71 -4.56 8.36 0.61
C ALA A 71 -4.96 9.76 1.03
N THR A 72 -5.13 10.64 0.06
CA THR A 72 -5.85 11.92 0.25
C THR A 72 -7.32 11.70 -0.05
N ALA A 73 -8.19 12.09 0.88
CA ALA A 73 -9.61 11.80 0.79
C ALA A 73 -10.48 12.85 1.49
N VAL A 74 -11.77 12.82 1.16
CA VAL A 74 -12.83 13.49 1.90
C VAL A 74 -13.63 12.45 2.68
N VAL A 75 -13.65 12.58 4.00
CA VAL A 75 -14.36 11.65 4.90
C VAL A 75 -15.75 12.19 5.22
N ASN A 76 -16.77 11.36 4.99
CA ASN A 76 -18.14 11.61 5.41
C ASN A 76 -18.55 10.60 6.50
N SER A 77 -18.29 10.98 7.76
CA SER A 77 -18.60 10.15 8.93
C SER A 77 -20.10 9.92 9.13
N ALA A 78 -20.98 10.78 8.61
CA ALA A 78 -22.43 10.58 8.74
C ALA A 78 -22.94 9.45 7.84
N GLN A 79 -22.24 9.17 6.74
CA GLN A 79 -22.61 8.15 5.77
C GLN A 79 -21.67 6.93 5.78
N ASN A 80 -20.70 6.90 6.71
CA ASN A 80 -19.62 5.91 6.73
C ASN A 80 -18.98 5.74 5.34
N SER A 81 -18.67 6.85 4.67
CA SER A 81 -18.10 6.83 3.33
C SER A 81 -16.85 7.71 3.25
N VAL A 82 -15.93 7.29 2.39
CA VAL A 82 -14.67 7.99 2.13
C VAL A 82 -14.50 8.12 0.63
N GLN A 83 -14.43 9.36 0.18
CA GLN A 83 -14.18 9.70 -1.21
C GLN A 83 -12.68 9.90 -1.42
N ILE A 84 -12.01 8.91 -2.01
CA ILE A 84 -10.57 8.92 -2.27
C ILE A 84 -10.27 9.79 -3.50
N GLU A 85 -9.38 10.75 -3.33
CA GLU A 85 -8.88 11.64 -4.40
C GLU A 85 -7.59 11.10 -5.01
N THR A 86 -6.61 10.74 -4.17
CA THR A 86 -5.34 10.13 -4.59
C THR A 86 -4.94 9.02 -3.62
N ILE A 87 -4.25 8.00 -4.13
CA ILE A 87 -3.60 6.98 -3.32
C ILE A 87 -2.10 7.24 -3.38
N ASP A 88 -1.53 7.56 -2.22
CA ASP A 88 -0.15 8.01 -2.12
C ASP A 88 0.79 6.82 -1.84
N PHE A 89 0.30 5.83 -1.09
CA PHE A 89 1.06 4.63 -0.71
C PHE A 89 0.14 3.42 -0.52
N VAL A 90 0.67 2.24 -0.85
CA VAL A 90 0.02 0.95 -0.60
C VAL A 90 0.97 -0.02 0.11
N GLY A 91 0.46 -0.73 1.12
CA GLY A 91 1.12 -1.86 1.77
C GLY A 91 0.47 -3.16 1.33
N LEU A 92 1.11 -3.90 0.44
CA LEU A 92 0.54 -5.13 -0.12
C LEU A 92 0.74 -6.29 0.87
N ARG A 93 -0.32 -6.82 1.47
CA ARG A 93 -0.26 -7.96 2.38
C ARG A 93 0.34 -9.20 1.72
N GLN A 94 -0.04 -9.44 0.48
CA GLN A 94 0.39 -10.61 -0.29
C GLN A 94 1.92 -10.71 -0.48
N ILE A 95 2.65 -9.57 -0.45
CA ILE A 95 4.11 -9.57 -0.59
C ILE A 95 4.85 -9.96 0.69
N ILE A 96 4.18 -9.88 1.86
CA ILE A 96 4.82 -10.14 3.14
C ILE A 96 5.23 -11.62 3.21
N GLY A 97 6.44 -11.86 3.72
CA GLY A 97 7.05 -13.18 3.84
C GLY A 97 8.31 -13.36 3.00
N TYR A 98 8.71 -14.62 2.83
CA TYR A 98 9.93 -15.03 2.16
C TYR A 98 9.69 -15.34 0.68
N TRP A 99 10.60 -14.87 -0.16
CA TRP A 99 10.59 -15.01 -1.61
C TRP A 99 11.96 -15.43 -2.09
N GLY A 100 12.05 -16.53 -2.83
CA GLY A 100 13.29 -17.03 -3.40
C GLY A 100 13.37 -16.70 -4.88
N THR A 101 14.58 -16.42 -5.38
CA THR A 101 14.83 -16.49 -6.82
C THR A 101 15.14 -17.94 -7.20
N PRO A 102 14.41 -18.55 -8.14
CA PRO A 102 14.77 -19.87 -8.65
C PRO A 102 16.22 -19.87 -9.13
N HIS A 103 17.01 -20.84 -8.67
CA HIS A 103 18.39 -21.10 -9.11
C HIS A 103 19.46 -20.04 -8.81
N ARG A 104 19.16 -18.94 -8.11
CA ARG A 104 20.15 -17.87 -7.84
C ARG A 104 20.53 -17.69 -6.38
N GLY A 105 20.05 -18.55 -5.47
CA GLY A 105 20.45 -18.55 -4.06
C GLY A 105 20.12 -17.26 -3.30
N ARG A 106 19.29 -16.37 -3.87
CA ARG A 106 18.83 -15.13 -3.25
C ARG A 106 17.47 -15.34 -2.61
N VAL A 107 17.35 -14.90 -1.36
CA VAL A 107 16.10 -14.89 -0.60
C VAL A 107 15.78 -13.45 -0.17
N MET A 108 14.58 -13.00 -0.48
CA MET A 108 14.02 -11.72 -0.09
C MET A 108 12.96 -11.94 0.99
N ASN A 109 13.06 -11.25 2.12
CA ASN A 109 12.09 -11.30 3.20
C ASN A 109 11.47 -9.92 3.39
N PHE A 110 10.21 -9.76 2.96
CA PHE A 110 9.40 -8.57 3.21
C PHE A 110 8.78 -8.70 4.60
N ARG A 111 9.38 -8.03 5.59
CA ARG A 111 9.04 -8.19 7.02
C ARG A 111 7.86 -7.33 7.45
N SER A 112 7.68 -6.20 6.79
CA SER A 112 6.63 -5.21 7.02
C SER A 112 6.35 -4.50 5.69
N TYR A 113 5.36 -3.60 5.65
CA TYR A 113 5.09 -2.78 4.46
C TYR A 113 6.19 -1.79 4.07
N SER A 114 7.28 -1.72 4.84
CA SER A 114 8.41 -0.84 4.54
C SER A 114 9.79 -1.49 4.70
N ASP A 115 9.86 -2.73 5.21
CA ASP A 115 11.12 -3.40 5.55
C ASP A 115 11.37 -4.63 4.69
N LEU A 116 12.52 -4.65 4.02
CA LEU A 116 13.01 -5.76 3.22
C LEU A 116 14.38 -6.21 3.75
N SER A 117 14.56 -7.52 3.88
CA SER A 117 15.89 -8.12 4.06
C SER A 117 16.22 -9.01 2.86
N ILE A 118 17.40 -8.83 2.28
CA ILE A 118 17.91 -9.65 1.17
C ILE A 118 19.06 -10.49 1.72
N TYR A 119 19.00 -11.79 1.45
CA TYR A 119 20.01 -12.77 1.79
C TYR A 119 20.56 -13.34 0.50
N ASP A 120 21.87 -13.20 0.27
CA ASP A 120 22.56 -13.75 -0.89
C ASP A 120 23.51 -14.86 -0.44
N LEU A 121 23.36 -16.04 -1.03
CA LEU A 121 24.33 -17.13 -0.94
C LEU A 121 25.39 -16.94 -2.02
N ILE A 122 26.62 -16.66 -1.61
CA ILE A 122 27.79 -16.55 -2.49
C ILE A 122 28.56 -17.86 -2.37
N ILE A 123 28.47 -18.70 -3.40
CA ILE A 123 29.26 -19.93 -3.51
C ILE A 123 30.52 -19.59 -4.31
N GLN A 124 31.69 -19.59 -3.65
CA GLN A 124 32.97 -19.48 -4.35
C GLN A 124 33.47 -20.88 -4.73
N SER A 125 33.72 -21.10 -6.02
CA SER A 125 34.07 -22.42 -6.58
C SER A 125 35.47 -22.93 -6.21
N GLU A 126 36.30 -22.12 -5.56
CA GLU A 126 37.67 -22.51 -5.15
C GLU A 126 37.76 -22.61 -3.62
N GLY A 127 37.26 -23.73 -3.09
CA GLY A 127 37.44 -24.15 -1.70
C GLY A 127 36.29 -23.82 -0.75
N ASP A 128 35.11 -24.44 -0.95
CA ASP A 128 34.01 -24.68 0.02
C ASP A 128 33.59 -23.56 1.01
N ASP A 129 33.99 -22.32 0.78
CA ASP A 129 33.65 -21.18 1.63
C ASP A 129 32.29 -20.61 1.20
N ILE A 130 31.22 -21.11 1.81
CA ILE A 130 29.87 -20.56 1.61
C ILE A 130 29.77 -19.26 2.40
N ARG A 131 29.74 -18.13 1.70
CA ARG A 131 29.53 -16.81 2.33
C ARG A 131 28.09 -16.36 2.14
N SER A 132 27.39 -16.13 3.25
CA SER A 132 26.09 -15.48 3.25
C SER A 132 26.25 -13.98 3.49
N SER A 133 25.67 -13.15 2.64
CA SER A 133 25.52 -11.73 2.92
C SER A 133 24.07 -11.39 3.26
N ARG A 134 23.88 -10.39 4.13
CA ARG A 134 22.56 -9.87 4.49
C ARG A 134 22.53 -8.37 4.27
N LYS A 135 21.64 -7.91 3.40
CA LYS A 135 21.35 -6.49 3.16
C LYS A 135 19.98 -6.16 3.73
N GLN A 136 19.87 -5.05 4.46
CA GLN A 136 18.58 -4.50 4.89
C GLN A 136 18.25 -3.31 4.02
N MET A 137 17.00 -3.22 3.58
CA MET A 137 16.51 -2.16 2.71
C MET A 137 15.16 -1.66 3.21
N LYS A 138 14.89 -0.39 2.93
CA LYS A 138 13.54 0.16 2.99
C LYS A 138 12.88 0.02 1.64
N TYR A 139 11.56 -0.11 1.64
CA TYR A 139 10.80 -0.04 0.40
C TYR A 139 9.49 0.72 0.56
N THR A 140 8.97 1.18 -0.56
CA THR A 140 7.68 1.88 -0.66
C THR A 140 7.00 1.44 -1.93
N VAL A 141 5.70 1.17 -1.87
CA VAL A 141 4.91 0.77 -3.04
C VAL A 141 3.84 1.81 -3.30
N VAL A 142 3.71 2.20 -4.56
CA VAL A 142 2.70 3.15 -5.03
C VAL A 142 1.94 2.57 -6.22
N PRO A 143 0.74 3.10 -6.54
CA PRO A 143 -0.01 2.65 -7.69
C PRO A 143 0.80 2.77 -8.99
N GLY A 144 0.88 1.68 -9.75
CA GLY A 144 1.41 1.66 -11.11
C GLY A 144 0.30 1.54 -12.16
N SER A 145 0.67 1.64 -13.43
CA SER A 145 -0.24 1.44 -14.56
C SER A 145 -0.57 -0.03 -14.77
N GLY A 146 -1.78 -0.32 -15.26
CA GLY A 146 -2.24 -1.69 -15.49
C GLY A 146 -2.21 -2.54 -14.21
N ASN A 147 -1.64 -3.74 -14.29
CA ASN A 147 -1.54 -4.67 -13.17
C ASN A 147 -0.25 -4.50 -12.34
N ASP A 148 0.66 -3.65 -12.76
CA ASP A 148 1.94 -3.47 -12.07
C ASP A 148 1.78 -2.48 -10.90
N TRP A 149 2.63 -2.66 -9.90
CA TRP A 149 2.89 -1.71 -8.83
C TRP A 149 4.23 -1.05 -9.07
N VAL A 150 4.40 0.20 -8.65
CA VAL A 150 5.71 0.83 -8.64
C VAL A 150 6.31 0.67 -7.25
N MET A 151 7.52 0.13 -7.18
CA MET A 151 8.26 -0.08 -5.95
C MET A 151 9.52 0.77 -5.97
N PHE A 152 9.76 1.48 -4.86
CA PHE A 152 11.04 2.13 -4.59
C PHE A 152 11.74 1.33 -3.51
N LEU A 153 12.99 0.93 -3.78
CA LEU A 153 13.88 0.24 -2.86
C LEU A 153 14.99 1.20 -2.49
N SER A 154 15.29 1.36 -1.21
CA SER A 154 16.37 2.22 -0.76
C SER A 154 17.19 1.61 0.36
N ASP A 155 18.47 1.97 0.39
CA ASP A 155 19.37 1.77 1.52
C ASP A 155 20.05 3.10 1.89
N ASP A 156 21.18 3.04 2.59
CA ASP A 156 21.98 4.21 2.98
C ASP A 156 22.73 4.88 1.81
N ARG A 157 22.75 4.27 0.61
CA ARG A 157 23.60 4.66 -0.51
C ARG A 157 22.81 4.98 -1.78
N GLU A 158 21.78 4.20 -2.06
CA GLU A 158 21.06 4.24 -3.32
C GLU A 158 19.55 4.05 -3.16
N THR A 159 18.79 4.69 -4.06
CA THR A 159 17.37 4.42 -4.26
C THR A 159 17.17 3.89 -5.68
N GLN A 160 16.60 2.71 -5.78
CA GLN A 160 16.26 2.06 -7.04
C GLN A 160 14.75 2.00 -7.22
N MET A 161 14.28 2.27 -8.43
CA MET A 161 12.88 2.12 -8.80
C MET A 161 12.70 0.77 -9.50
N GLY A 162 11.55 0.15 -9.32
CA GLY A 162 11.15 -1.04 -10.05
C GLY A 162 9.65 -1.15 -10.23
N TYR A 163 9.26 -2.04 -11.13
CA TYR A 163 7.87 -2.45 -11.33
C TYR A 163 7.68 -3.84 -10.76
N LEU A 164 6.69 -3.99 -9.90
CA LEU A 164 6.32 -5.24 -9.26
C LEU A 164 5.00 -5.73 -9.85
N SER A 165 5.04 -6.90 -10.49
CA SER A 165 3.84 -7.68 -10.80
C SER A 165 3.78 -8.85 -9.84
N LEU A 166 2.62 -9.13 -9.24
CA LEU A 166 2.51 -10.12 -8.17
C LEU A 166 1.22 -10.93 -8.26
N THR A 167 1.35 -12.23 -7.98
CA THR A 167 0.28 -13.19 -7.72
C THR A 167 0.49 -13.80 -6.34
N ASN A 168 -0.39 -14.70 -5.92
CA ASN A 168 -0.28 -15.33 -4.58
C ASN A 168 1.03 -16.10 -4.36
N SER A 169 1.65 -16.64 -5.41
CA SER A 169 2.84 -17.51 -5.30
C SER A 169 4.03 -17.05 -6.12
N ALA A 170 3.85 -16.10 -7.04
CA ALA A 170 4.91 -15.63 -7.92
C ALA A 170 4.93 -14.11 -7.98
N ALA A 171 6.12 -13.54 -8.08
CA ALA A 171 6.31 -12.11 -8.31
C ALA A 171 7.41 -11.88 -9.35
N THR A 172 7.22 -10.82 -10.14
CA THR A 172 8.25 -10.32 -11.07
C THR A 172 8.58 -8.91 -10.67
N LEU A 173 9.84 -8.68 -10.31
CA LEU A 173 10.37 -7.36 -9.98
C LEU A 173 11.34 -6.92 -11.08
N ARG A 174 10.90 -5.95 -11.88
CA ARG A 174 11.68 -5.34 -12.96
C ARG A 174 12.31 -4.05 -12.44
N LEU A 175 13.61 -4.08 -12.16
CA LEU A 175 14.38 -2.95 -11.66
C LEU A 175 14.81 -2.05 -12.81
N VAL A 176 14.61 -0.74 -12.66
CA VAL A 176 14.92 0.25 -13.68
C VAL A 176 15.90 1.31 -13.17
N HIS A 177 16.73 1.81 -14.08
CA HIS A 177 17.59 2.94 -13.78
C HIS A 177 16.72 4.20 -13.71
N SER A 178 16.68 4.86 -12.55
CA SER A 178 15.79 6.01 -12.29
C SER A 178 15.96 7.16 -13.30
N ARG A 179 17.19 7.40 -13.78
CA ARG A 179 17.50 8.44 -14.79
C ARG A 179 17.14 8.08 -16.23
N THR A 180 17.39 6.84 -16.69
CA THR A 180 17.25 6.48 -18.11
C THR A 180 15.98 5.69 -18.40
N GLY A 181 15.32 5.16 -17.37
CA GLY A 181 14.16 4.27 -17.52
C GLY A 181 14.51 2.86 -18.02
N GLU A 182 15.79 2.59 -18.31
CA GLU A 182 16.24 1.31 -18.82
C GLU A 182 16.10 0.21 -17.77
N THR A 183 15.67 -0.98 -18.22
CA THR A 183 15.60 -2.15 -17.35
C THR A 183 17.01 -2.64 -17.05
N THR A 184 17.37 -2.61 -15.78
CA THR A 184 18.69 -3.04 -15.29
C THR A 184 18.68 -4.51 -14.90
N ASN A 185 17.57 -5.01 -14.34
CA ASN A 185 17.47 -6.38 -13.88
C ASN A 185 16.00 -6.83 -13.82
N ILE A 186 15.76 -8.12 -14.02
CA ILE A 186 14.44 -8.74 -13.84
C ILE A 186 14.62 -9.89 -12.86
N LEU A 187 13.98 -9.79 -11.71
CA LEU A 187 13.97 -10.80 -10.67
C LEU A 187 12.64 -11.54 -10.73
N GLN A 188 12.70 -12.83 -11.03
CA GLN A 188 11.59 -13.74 -10.85
C GLN A 188 11.67 -14.32 -9.43
N LEU A 189 10.57 -14.22 -8.70
CA LEU A 189 10.47 -14.57 -7.30
C LEU A 189 9.35 -15.58 -7.10
N GLU A 190 9.62 -16.58 -6.28
CA GLU A 190 8.64 -17.58 -5.85
C GLU A 190 8.49 -17.50 -4.34
N LYS A 191 7.26 -17.51 -3.86
CA LYS A 191 6.97 -17.44 -2.43
C LYS A 191 7.44 -18.73 -1.75
N LEU A 192 8.35 -18.62 -0.79
CA LEU A 192 8.83 -19.73 0.02
C LEU A 192 7.87 -19.89 1.18
N GLN A 193 6.91 -20.83 1.05
CA GLN A 193 5.87 -21.30 2.00
C GLN A 193 5.46 -20.38 3.18
N GLU A 194 4.14 -20.18 3.34
CA GLU A 194 3.51 -19.45 4.46
C GLU A 194 3.72 -20.09 5.85
#